data_AF-A0A1F5V105-F1
#
_entry.id   AF-A0A1F5V105-F1
#
_cell.length_a   1.000
_cell.length_b   1.000
_cell.length_c   1.000
_cell.angle_alpha   90.00
_cell.angle_beta   90.00
_cell.angle_gamma   90.00
#
_symmetry.space_group_name_H-M   'P 1'
#
loop_
_entity.id
_entity.type
_entity.pdbx_description
1 polymer ?
#
loop_
_entity_poly.entity_id
_entity_poly.type
_entity_poly.pdbx_seq_one_letter_code
_entity_poly.pdbx_strand_id
1 'polypeptide(L)'
;MQLPTNNPEIFEVLEGNRRVVALKLLSSLPLLASLDLPRALFKRYRSLQDRAAGTLPSELECVVLAREDANEWIIRKHTGENEGVGVVGWDARARHRFLGASPALQAIDLVEKSDLLEDSTKAKTAKVAITNIERLLETPEARALLKVDIKNGKLMLNPPEDEALSRLAMVVTDVANRLVRVRQLDTKEQRIDYAREIASRPIPGKAGRRGIRPTSRPSGSRSYGNSPGHRRSLIPKYLKLRVPQTRISRILGELQKLNVNSYVNSCAVMLRVFVELSVDDFAHRRGLVLKVKAKGKKSGTTREMFLREKLRFIADFLEGKGICTKEELHGVRTLVSNRNHVISVDTLNAYVHNRHYSPTPGDLITSWDNIEPFIKRLWIP
;
A
#
# COMPACT_ATOMS: atom_id res chain seq x y z
N MET A 1 22.50 -10.91 0.90
CA MET A 1 22.98 -9.68 0.23
C MET A 1 23.55 -8.76 1.30
N GLN A 2 24.68 -8.12 1.04
CA GLN A 2 25.38 -7.30 2.04
C GLN A 2 25.90 -5.98 1.43
N LEU A 3 26.04 -4.96 2.27
CA LEU A 3 26.72 -3.69 1.96
C LEU A 3 28.06 -3.61 2.67
N PRO A 4 29.13 -3.12 2.02
CA PRO A 4 30.34 -2.73 2.72
C PRO A 4 30.06 -1.53 3.63
N THR A 5 30.65 -1.52 4.83
CA THR A 5 30.65 -0.34 5.71
C THR A 5 31.93 0.47 5.54
N ASN A 6 32.08 1.58 6.27
CA ASN A 6 33.32 2.36 6.29
C ASN A 6 34.54 1.56 6.78
N ASN A 7 34.30 0.41 7.43
CA ASN A 7 35.34 -0.57 7.72
C ASN A 7 35.24 -1.72 6.67
N PRO A 8 36.30 -1.99 5.89
CA PRO A 8 36.29 -3.01 4.84
C PRO A 8 36.04 -4.45 5.32
N GLU A 9 36.18 -4.71 6.62
CA GLU A 9 35.91 -6.04 7.21
C GLU A 9 34.48 -6.18 7.75
N ILE A 10 33.71 -5.09 7.80
CA ILE A 10 32.36 -5.08 8.37
C ILE A 10 31.34 -4.87 7.26
N PHE A 11 30.35 -5.76 7.24
CA PHE A 11 29.26 -5.75 6.27
C PHE A 11 27.90 -5.60 6.94
N GLU A 12 27.03 -4.78 6.36
CA GLU A 12 25.63 -4.66 6.75
C GLU A 12 24.78 -5.66 5.96
N VAL A 13 24.05 -6.54 6.64
CA VAL A 13 23.20 -7.53 5.99
C VAL A 13 21.89 -6.87 5.55
N LEU A 14 21.66 -6.81 4.24
CA LEU A 14 20.44 -6.26 3.66
C LEU A 14 19.31 -7.30 3.55
N GLU A 15 19.65 -8.56 3.30
CA GLU A 15 18.70 -9.65 3.14
C GLU A 15 19.28 -10.97 3.64
N GLY A 16 18.45 -11.78 4.29
CA GLY A 16 18.88 -12.97 5.04
C GLY A 16 19.09 -12.71 6.54
N ASN A 17 18.65 -11.55 7.06
CA ASN A 17 18.84 -11.15 8.46
C ASN A 17 18.44 -12.23 9.47
N ARG A 18 17.26 -12.86 9.29
CA ARG A 18 16.79 -13.94 10.19
C ARG A 18 17.72 -15.15 10.19
N ARG A 19 18.27 -15.53 9.03
CA ARG A 19 19.19 -16.66 8.89
C ARG A 19 20.54 -16.35 9.54
N VAL A 20 21.09 -15.16 9.30
CA VAL A 20 22.34 -14.72 9.91
C VAL A 20 22.20 -14.59 11.42
N VAL A 21 21.10 -14.01 11.91
CA VAL A 21 20.81 -13.93 13.35
C VAL A 21 20.69 -15.33 13.95
N ALA A 22 19.95 -16.24 13.33
CA ALA A 22 19.82 -17.61 13.82
C ALA A 22 21.20 -18.30 13.92
N LEU A 23 22.04 -18.18 12.89
CA LEU A 23 23.40 -18.74 12.90
C LEU A 23 24.27 -18.11 13.99
N LYS A 24 24.23 -16.79 14.16
CA LYS A 24 24.95 -16.08 15.24
C LYS A 24 24.51 -16.55 16.63
N LEU A 25 23.21 -16.75 16.82
CA LEU A 25 22.67 -17.26 18.08
C LEU A 25 23.01 -18.74 18.30
N LEU A 26 23.16 -19.53 17.23
CA LEU A 26 23.56 -20.93 17.34
C LEU A 26 25.08 -21.10 17.51
N SER A 27 25.89 -20.14 17.08
CA SER A 27 27.36 -20.20 17.19
C SER A 27 27.91 -19.53 18.44
N SER A 28 27.18 -18.58 19.06
CA SER A 28 27.69 -17.80 20.20
C SER A 28 26.79 -17.89 21.42
N LEU A 29 27.24 -18.64 22.43
CA LEU A 29 26.61 -18.70 23.75
C LEU A 29 26.64 -17.34 24.49
N PRO A 30 27.74 -16.56 24.49
CA PRO A 30 27.74 -15.23 25.09
C PRO A 30 26.69 -14.30 24.47
N LEU A 31 26.52 -14.34 23.13
CA LEU A 31 25.50 -13.55 22.46
C LEU A 31 24.09 -13.98 22.88
N LEU A 32 23.83 -15.29 22.95
CA LEU A 32 22.54 -15.81 23.40
C LEU A 32 22.25 -15.40 24.86
N ALA A 33 23.25 -15.45 25.74
CA ALA A 33 23.15 -15.07 27.15
C ALA A 33 22.98 -13.56 27.35
N SER A 34 23.47 -12.75 26.41
CA SER A 34 23.30 -11.29 26.47
C SER A 34 21.87 -10.84 26.14
N LEU A 35 21.06 -11.72 25.53
CA LEU A 35 19.66 -11.45 25.22
C LEU A 35 18.77 -11.84 26.41
N ASP A 36 17.92 -10.92 26.86
CA ASP A 36 16.92 -11.16 27.90
C ASP A 36 15.74 -11.99 27.36
N LEU A 37 16.01 -13.27 27.07
CA LEU A 37 15.05 -14.20 26.49
C LEU A 37 14.29 -14.97 27.57
N PRO A 38 12.99 -15.30 27.35
CA PRO A 38 12.25 -16.18 28.24
C PRO A 38 12.97 -17.52 28.45
N ARG A 39 13.01 -18.02 29.70
CA ARG A 39 13.75 -19.24 30.09
C ARG A 39 13.50 -20.45 29.18
N ALA A 40 12.25 -20.65 28.76
CA ALA A 40 11.88 -21.77 27.88
C ALA A 40 12.54 -21.66 26.49
N LEU A 41 12.62 -20.44 25.95
CA LEU A 41 13.22 -20.17 24.65
C LEU A 41 14.75 -20.29 24.72
N PHE A 42 15.36 -19.75 25.78
CA PHE A 42 16.79 -19.88 26.04
C PHE A 42 17.21 -21.36 26.13
N LYS A 43 16.46 -22.18 26.89
CA LYS A 43 16.73 -23.63 27.00
C LYS A 43 16.64 -24.34 25.65
N ARG A 44 15.69 -23.94 24.80
CA ARG A 44 15.52 -24.50 23.45
C ARG A 44 16.68 -24.15 22.53
N TYR A 45 17.14 -22.89 22.53
CA TYR A 45 18.32 -22.48 21.78
C TYR A 45 19.59 -23.19 22.27
N ARG A 46 19.79 -23.30 23.58
CA ARG A 46 20.93 -24.04 24.15
C ARG A 46 20.97 -25.49 23.68
N SER A 47 19.84 -26.20 23.74
CA SER A 47 19.75 -27.56 23.22
C SER A 47 20.02 -27.64 21.70
N LEU A 48 19.74 -26.60 20.93
CA LEU A 48 20.06 -26.55 19.50
C LEU A 48 21.54 -26.28 19.27
N GLN A 49 22.19 -25.44 20.09
CA GLN A 49 23.64 -25.24 20.04
C GLN A 49 24.39 -26.55 20.27
N ASP A 50 23.99 -27.32 21.30
CA ASP A 50 24.63 -28.60 21.62
C ASP A 50 24.49 -29.62 20.47
N ARG A 51 23.34 -29.65 19.79
CA ARG A 51 23.08 -30.54 18.64
C ARG A 51 23.76 -30.09 17.36
N ALA A 52 23.92 -28.78 17.18
CA ALA A 52 24.51 -28.18 15.99
C ALA A 52 26.04 -28.01 16.11
N ALA A 53 26.62 -28.31 17.28
CA ALA A 53 28.05 -28.20 17.53
C ALA A 53 28.85 -28.97 16.47
N GLY A 54 29.78 -28.28 15.79
CA GLY A 54 30.61 -28.86 14.73
C GLY A 54 29.94 -29.05 13.36
N THR A 55 28.64 -28.74 13.21
CA THR A 55 27.92 -28.86 11.92
C THR A 55 27.53 -27.50 11.32
N LEU A 56 27.68 -26.42 12.08
CA LEU A 56 27.41 -25.07 11.59
C LEU A 56 28.50 -24.62 10.62
N PRO A 57 28.13 -23.96 9.51
CA PRO A 57 29.11 -23.43 8.57
C PRO A 57 29.94 -22.30 9.22
N SER A 58 31.26 -22.34 9.03
CA SER A 58 32.18 -21.27 9.44
C SER A 58 32.13 -20.07 8.51
N GLU A 59 31.69 -20.28 7.27
CA GLU A 59 31.62 -19.27 6.22
C GLU A 59 30.24 -19.24 5.57
N LEU A 60 29.82 -18.06 5.12
CA LEU A 60 28.54 -17.86 4.45
C LEU A 60 28.77 -17.19 3.10
N GLU A 61 28.34 -17.87 2.05
CA GLU A 61 28.35 -17.30 0.72
C GLU A 61 27.33 -16.14 0.64
N CYS A 62 27.80 -14.98 0.18
CA CYS A 62 26.96 -13.80 0.06
C CYS A 62 27.32 -12.99 -1.18
N VAL A 63 26.32 -12.27 -1.69
CA VAL A 63 26.51 -11.30 -2.77
C VAL A 63 26.61 -9.91 -2.16
N VAL A 64 27.69 -9.21 -2.47
CA VAL A 64 27.94 -7.82 -2.06
C VAL A 64 27.44 -6.90 -3.17
N LEU A 65 26.54 -5.99 -2.82
CA LEU A 65 25.88 -5.07 -3.76
C LEU A 65 25.81 -3.68 -3.13
N ALA A 66 25.72 -2.63 -3.94
CA ALA A 66 25.31 -1.32 -3.47
C ALA A 66 23.83 -1.33 -3.05
N ARG A 67 23.42 -0.36 -2.21
CA ARG A 67 22.09 -0.37 -1.59
C ARG A 67 20.99 -0.21 -2.64
N GLU A 68 21.22 0.66 -3.62
CA GLU A 68 20.29 0.87 -4.73
C GLU A 68 20.08 -0.41 -5.54
N ASP A 69 21.16 -1.11 -5.88
CA ASP A 69 21.10 -2.35 -6.68
C ASP A 69 20.44 -3.49 -5.91
N ALA A 70 20.71 -3.61 -4.61
CA ALA A 70 20.13 -4.64 -3.76
C ALA A 70 18.61 -4.51 -3.63
N ASN A 71 18.06 -3.30 -3.71
CA ASN A 71 16.62 -3.08 -3.51
C ASN A 71 15.75 -3.85 -4.50
N GLU A 72 16.16 -3.91 -5.76
CA GLU A 72 15.43 -4.64 -6.79
C GLU A 72 15.39 -6.15 -6.48
N TRP A 73 16.52 -6.72 -6.06
CA TRP A 73 16.62 -8.13 -5.70
C TRP A 73 15.85 -8.49 -4.44
N ILE A 74 15.84 -7.59 -3.45
CA ILE A 74 15.10 -7.77 -2.20
C ILE A 74 13.60 -7.78 -2.48
N ILE A 75 13.10 -6.83 -3.27
CA ILE A 75 11.69 -6.79 -3.68
C ILE A 75 11.30 -8.09 -4.39
N ARG A 76 12.12 -8.56 -5.34
CA ARG A 76 11.89 -9.79 -6.11
C ARG A 76 11.92 -11.06 -5.24
N LYS A 77 12.65 -11.08 -4.12
CA LYS A 77 12.68 -12.23 -3.19
C LYS A 77 11.47 -12.29 -2.26
N HIS A 78 10.84 -11.14 -1.98
CA HIS A 78 9.69 -11.03 -1.07
C HIS A 78 8.35 -10.85 -1.80
N THR A 79 8.29 -11.12 -3.11
CA THR A 79 7.05 -11.13 -3.91
C THR A 79 6.18 -12.37 -3.71
N GLY A 80 6.65 -13.41 -3.00
CA GLY A 80 5.88 -14.62 -2.69
C GLY A 80 6.78 -15.85 -2.46
N GLU A 81 6.18 -16.97 -2.06
CA GLU A 81 6.89 -18.22 -1.72
C GLU A 81 7.52 -18.97 -2.91
N ASN A 82 7.34 -18.47 -4.15
CA ASN A 82 8.00 -18.94 -5.39
C ASN A 82 8.24 -20.47 -5.43
N GLU A 83 7.16 -21.25 -5.38
CA GLU A 83 7.21 -22.72 -5.50
C GLU A 83 8.18 -23.41 -4.51
N GLY A 84 8.36 -22.83 -3.31
CA GLY A 84 9.19 -23.41 -2.24
C GLY A 84 10.63 -22.90 -2.17
N VAL A 85 11.03 -21.99 -3.08
CA VAL A 85 12.37 -21.34 -3.07
C VAL A 85 12.31 -19.92 -2.46
N GLY A 86 11.11 -19.31 -2.40
CA GLY A 86 10.89 -17.95 -1.91
C GLY A 86 10.81 -17.84 -0.38
N VAL A 87 11.11 -16.65 0.14
CA VAL A 87 10.94 -16.33 1.57
C VAL A 87 9.51 -15.85 1.81
N VAL A 88 8.96 -16.03 3.02
CA VAL A 88 7.62 -15.55 3.44
C VAL A 88 7.38 -14.15 2.88
N GLY A 89 6.35 -14.02 2.03
CA GLY A 89 6.06 -12.78 1.32
C GLY A 89 5.83 -11.59 2.26
N TRP A 90 6.33 -10.41 1.88
CA TRP A 90 6.06 -9.20 2.64
C TRP A 90 4.59 -8.81 2.54
N ASP A 91 3.98 -8.53 3.69
CA ASP A 91 2.70 -7.83 3.73
C ASP A 91 2.85 -6.39 3.22
N ALA A 92 1.74 -5.73 2.91
CA ALA A 92 1.73 -4.39 2.33
C ALA A 92 2.54 -3.39 3.18
N ARG A 93 2.46 -3.47 4.52
CA ARG A 93 3.20 -2.58 5.42
C ARG A 93 4.70 -2.83 5.39
N ALA A 94 5.16 -4.08 5.38
CA ALA A 94 6.57 -4.43 5.23
C ALA A 94 7.15 -3.93 3.90
N ARG A 95 6.37 -4.05 2.82
CA ARG A 95 6.71 -3.50 1.50
C ARG A 95 6.83 -1.98 1.51
N HIS A 96 5.87 -1.29 2.13
CA HIS A 96 5.87 0.17 2.23
C HIS A 96 6.99 0.71 3.15
N ARG A 97 7.32 -0.01 4.23
CA ARG A 97 8.49 0.28 5.08
C ARG A 97 9.80 0.19 4.32
N PHE A 98 9.95 -0.85 3.48
CA PHE A 98 11.17 -1.03 2.68
C PHE A 98 11.35 0.04 1.59
N LEU A 99 10.25 0.43 0.94
CA LEU A 99 10.29 1.45 -0.12
C LEU A 99 10.49 2.88 0.41
N GLY A 100 10.42 3.10 1.73
CA GLY A 100 10.65 4.41 2.35
C GLY A 100 9.66 5.52 1.94
N ALA A 101 8.54 5.16 1.30
CA ALA A 101 7.83 6.07 0.40
C ALA A 101 6.61 6.80 1.02
N SER A 102 6.13 6.45 2.22
CA SER A 102 4.94 7.09 2.81
C SER A 102 5.31 8.03 3.97
N PRO A 103 5.11 9.35 3.83
CA PRO A 103 5.24 10.33 4.91
C PRO A 103 4.37 10.00 6.13
N ALA A 104 3.23 9.31 5.94
CA ALA A 104 2.37 8.87 7.03
C ALA A 104 2.98 7.74 7.85
N LEU A 105 3.68 6.79 7.22
CA LEU A 105 4.43 5.77 7.94
C LEU A 105 5.61 6.38 8.70
N GLN A 106 6.30 7.36 8.10
CA GLN A 106 7.36 8.08 8.79
C GLN A 106 6.82 8.82 10.02
N ALA A 107 5.62 9.42 9.93
CA ALA A 107 4.95 10.03 11.08
C ALA A 107 4.62 9.01 12.17
N ILE A 108 4.07 7.85 11.80
CA ILE A 108 3.75 6.77 12.76
C ILE A 108 5.04 6.25 13.43
N ASP A 109 6.08 5.96 12.65
CA ASP A 109 7.34 5.42 13.17
C ASP A 109 8.05 6.42 14.09
N LEU A 110 8.03 7.72 13.74
CA LEU A 110 8.63 8.78 14.55
C LEU A 110 7.89 8.96 15.89
N VAL A 111 6.56 8.88 15.86
CA VAL A 111 5.71 8.91 17.06
C VAL A 111 5.84 7.62 17.89
N GLU A 112 5.93 6.43 17.28
CA GLU A 112 6.13 5.15 17.97
C GLU A 112 7.46 5.11 18.75
N LYS A 113 8.51 5.72 18.19
CA LYS A 113 9.82 5.88 18.83
C LYS A 113 9.82 6.93 19.95
N SER A 114 8.76 7.75 20.06
CA SER A 114 8.61 8.73 21.13
C SER A 114 7.90 8.14 22.36
N ASP A 115 8.04 8.83 23.50
CA ASP A 115 7.36 8.49 24.76
C ASP A 115 5.94 9.07 24.87
N LEU A 116 5.40 9.60 23.76
CA LEU A 116 4.13 10.34 23.75
C LEU A 116 2.90 9.45 23.53
N LEU A 117 3.09 8.18 23.19
CA LEU A 117 2.00 7.21 23.05
C LEU A 117 1.89 6.30 24.27
N GLU A 118 0.66 6.09 24.74
CA GLU A 118 0.35 5.01 25.68
C GLU A 118 0.59 3.63 25.05
N ASP A 119 1.00 2.65 25.85
CA ASP A 119 1.23 1.26 25.40
C ASP A 119 -0.02 0.64 24.75
N SER A 120 -1.20 1.02 25.26
CA SER A 120 -2.51 0.64 24.73
C SER A 120 -2.74 1.13 23.28
N THR A 121 -2.14 2.27 22.94
CA THR A 121 -2.21 2.92 21.64
C THR A 121 -1.10 2.42 20.73
N LYS A 122 0.13 2.22 21.24
CA LYS A 122 1.24 1.54 20.53
C LYS A 122 0.85 0.14 20.03
N ALA A 123 0.05 -0.61 20.79
CA ALA A 123 -0.45 -1.91 20.33
C ALA A 123 -1.44 -1.80 19.14
N LYS A 124 -2.09 -0.63 18.97
CA LYS A 124 -3.10 -0.38 17.92
C LYS A 124 -2.53 0.29 16.68
N THR A 125 -1.34 0.91 16.74
CA THR A 125 -0.67 1.52 15.58
C THR A 125 -0.42 0.49 14.46
N ALA A 126 -0.27 -0.78 14.81
CA ALA A 126 -0.23 -1.93 13.89
C ALA A 126 -1.47 -2.05 12.97
N LYS A 127 -2.64 -1.56 13.42
CA LYS A 127 -3.93 -1.63 12.71
C LYS A 127 -4.47 -0.26 12.30
N VAL A 128 -3.68 0.80 12.46
CA VAL A 128 -4.04 2.16 12.08
C VAL A 128 -4.34 2.24 10.58
N ALA A 129 -5.43 2.92 10.24
CA ALA A 129 -5.79 3.28 8.88
C ALA A 129 -4.82 4.37 8.37
N ILE A 130 -3.71 3.94 7.76
CA ILE A 130 -2.64 4.79 7.25
C ILE A 130 -3.19 5.87 6.29
N THR A 131 -4.19 5.52 5.49
CA THR A 131 -4.83 6.39 4.52
C THR A 131 -5.44 7.68 5.12
N ASN A 132 -5.86 7.68 6.39
CA ASN A 132 -6.36 8.89 7.06
C ASN A 132 -5.23 9.87 7.37
N ILE A 133 -4.07 9.34 7.78
CA ILE A 133 -2.88 10.13 8.08
C ILE A 133 -2.27 10.63 6.77
N GLU A 134 -2.25 9.80 5.72
CA GLU A 134 -1.81 10.22 4.38
C GLU A 134 -2.62 11.39 3.85
N ARG A 135 -3.96 11.29 3.86
CA ARG A 135 -4.84 12.38 3.41
C ARG A 135 -4.63 13.69 4.17
N LEU A 136 -4.39 13.61 5.48
CA LEU A 136 -4.10 14.76 6.33
C LEU A 136 -2.76 15.40 5.95
N LEU A 137 -1.71 14.57 5.82
CA LEU A 137 -0.37 15.00 5.45
C LEU A 137 -0.25 15.43 3.99
N GLU A 138 -1.12 14.99 3.09
CA GLU A 138 -1.21 15.48 1.70
C GLU A 138 -1.70 16.93 1.63
N THR A 139 -2.46 17.40 2.64
CA THR A 139 -3.08 18.72 2.66
C THR A 139 -2.11 19.78 3.21
N PRO A 140 -1.60 20.74 2.40
CA PRO A 140 -0.56 21.67 2.83
C PRO A 140 -0.96 22.56 4.02
N GLU A 141 -2.22 23.00 4.07
CA GLU A 141 -2.72 23.84 5.16
C GLU A 141 -2.82 23.07 6.48
N ALA A 142 -3.21 21.79 6.42
CA ALA A 142 -3.22 20.91 7.59
C ALA A 142 -1.79 20.63 8.08
N ARG A 143 -0.84 20.43 7.16
CA ARG A 143 0.59 20.30 7.48
C ARG A 143 1.13 21.53 8.21
N ALA A 144 0.81 22.73 7.71
CA ALA A 144 1.22 23.98 8.34
C ALA A 144 0.70 24.11 9.77
N LEU A 145 -0.58 23.77 10.00
CA LEU A 145 -1.20 23.78 11.34
C LEU A 145 -0.57 22.76 12.31
N LEU A 146 -0.14 21.61 11.80
CA LEU A 146 0.54 20.57 12.59
C LEU A 146 2.05 20.82 12.74
N LYS A 147 2.59 21.90 12.14
CA LYS A 147 4.02 22.22 12.09
C LYS A 147 4.87 21.11 11.48
N VAL A 148 4.38 20.47 10.42
CA VAL A 148 5.11 19.45 9.67
C VAL A 148 5.19 19.83 8.20
N ASP A 149 6.17 19.29 7.49
CA ASP A 149 6.29 19.46 6.04
C ASP A 149 6.76 18.15 5.38
N ILE A 150 6.64 18.07 4.05
CA ILE A 150 7.09 16.92 3.27
C ILE A 150 8.02 17.42 2.17
N LYS A 151 9.28 17.01 2.22
CA LYS A 151 10.29 17.31 1.19
C LYS A 151 10.86 16.01 0.64
N ASN A 152 10.79 15.82 -0.68
CA ASN A 152 11.27 14.61 -1.36
C ASN A 152 10.72 13.29 -0.74
N GLY A 153 9.45 13.30 -0.34
CA GLY A 153 8.82 12.14 0.32
C GLY A 153 9.27 11.90 1.77
N LYS A 154 10.10 12.78 2.35
CA LYS A 154 10.51 12.74 3.76
C LYS A 154 9.70 13.73 4.60
N LEU A 155 9.19 13.25 5.74
CA LEU A 155 8.54 14.07 6.75
C LEU A 155 9.58 14.92 7.48
N MET A 156 9.35 16.23 7.52
CA MET A 156 10.16 17.21 8.25
C MET A 156 9.32 17.80 9.37
N LEU A 157 9.89 17.94 10.57
CA LEU A 157 9.26 18.68 11.66
C LEU A 157 9.72 20.14 11.58
N ASN A 158 8.77 21.08 11.61
CA ASN A 158 9.10 22.50 11.67
C ASN A 158 9.25 22.93 13.14
N PRO A 159 10.19 23.85 13.45
CA PRO A 159 10.36 24.35 14.81
C PRO A 159 9.07 25.00 15.38
N PRO A 160 8.70 24.75 16.65
CA PRO A 160 9.36 23.87 17.62
C PRO A 160 9.09 22.38 17.31
N GLU A 161 10.14 21.59 17.18
CA GLU A 161 10.04 20.17 16.77
C GLU A 161 9.27 19.32 17.79
N ASP A 162 9.43 19.60 19.10
CA ASP A 162 8.71 18.91 20.18
C ASP A 162 7.19 19.13 20.10
N GLU A 163 6.78 20.32 19.68
CA GLU A 163 5.38 20.62 19.46
C GLU A 163 4.86 19.86 18.24
N ALA A 164 5.57 19.91 17.11
CA ALA A 164 5.21 19.19 15.90
C ALA A 164 5.06 17.68 16.16
N LEU A 165 6.00 17.09 16.90
CA LEU A 165 5.97 15.70 17.32
C LEU A 165 4.76 15.41 18.22
N SER A 166 4.46 16.29 19.18
CA SER A 166 3.30 16.14 20.05
C SER A 166 1.96 16.24 19.30
N ARG A 167 1.86 17.12 18.29
CA ARG A 167 0.68 17.21 17.43
C ARG A 167 0.52 15.94 16.60
N LEU A 168 1.59 15.40 16.03
CA LEU A 168 1.56 14.11 15.33
C LEU A 168 1.15 12.97 16.26
N ALA A 169 1.63 12.96 17.50
CA ALA A 169 1.26 11.96 18.50
C ALA A 169 -0.25 11.97 18.81
N MET A 170 -0.86 13.15 18.94
CA MET A 170 -2.31 13.29 19.07
C MET A 170 -3.04 12.73 17.85
N VAL A 171 -2.59 13.08 16.65
CA VAL A 171 -3.21 12.60 15.40
C VAL A 171 -3.15 11.07 15.32
N VAL A 172 -1.99 10.48 15.58
CA VAL A 172 -1.80 9.02 15.57
C VAL A 172 -2.68 8.37 16.64
N THR A 173 -2.78 8.96 17.83
CA THR A 173 -3.62 8.47 18.93
C THR A 173 -5.11 8.48 18.57
N ASP A 174 -5.59 9.59 18.03
CA ASP A 174 -6.99 9.77 17.64
C ASP A 174 -7.39 8.80 16.53
N VAL A 175 -6.52 8.59 15.54
CA VAL A 175 -6.75 7.64 14.45
C VAL A 175 -6.67 6.19 14.96
N ALA A 176 -5.70 5.86 15.80
CA ALA A 176 -5.53 4.52 16.38
C ALA A 176 -6.70 4.11 17.27
N ASN A 177 -7.23 5.05 18.04
CA ASN A 177 -8.37 4.82 18.94
C ASN A 177 -9.73 5.05 18.26
N ARG A 178 -9.75 5.37 16.96
CA ARG A 178 -10.97 5.67 16.17
C ARG A 178 -11.81 6.80 16.77
N LEU A 179 -11.16 7.76 17.43
CA LEU A 179 -11.80 8.97 17.94
C LEU A 179 -12.23 9.87 16.77
N VAL A 180 -11.45 9.84 15.69
CA VAL A 180 -11.76 10.52 14.42
C VAL A 180 -12.25 9.49 13.42
N ARG A 181 -13.45 9.71 12.89
CA ARG A 181 -14.01 8.84 11.84
C ARG A 181 -13.52 9.32 10.47
N VAL A 182 -13.35 8.38 9.53
CA VAL A 182 -12.94 8.66 8.13
C VAL A 182 -13.78 9.79 7.49
N ARG A 183 -15.09 9.82 7.77
CA ARG A 183 -16.03 10.84 7.28
C ARG A 183 -15.76 12.28 7.76
N GLN A 184 -14.88 12.45 8.75
CA GLN A 184 -14.44 13.75 9.28
C GLN A 184 -13.10 14.19 8.67
N LEU A 185 -12.56 13.45 7.71
CA LEU A 185 -11.29 13.74 7.02
C LEU A 185 -11.40 13.55 5.49
N ASP A 186 -12.63 13.46 4.95
CA ASP A 186 -12.83 13.17 3.54
C ASP A 186 -12.57 14.42 2.69
N THR A 187 -13.09 15.59 3.07
CA THR A 187 -12.88 16.85 2.34
C THR A 187 -11.67 17.63 2.84
N LYS A 188 -11.19 18.59 2.01
CA LYS A 188 -10.06 19.46 2.36
C LYS A 188 -10.37 20.30 3.60
N GLU A 189 -11.57 20.87 3.66
CA GLU A 189 -12.04 21.72 4.77
C GLU A 189 -12.06 20.93 6.08
N GLN A 190 -12.60 19.71 6.04
CA GLN A 190 -12.65 18.82 7.21
C GLN A 190 -11.25 18.47 7.76
N ARG A 191 -10.26 18.25 6.87
CA ARG A 191 -8.87 17.99 7.26
C ARG A 191 -8.24 19.22 7.91
N ILE A 192 -8.52 20.41 7.39
CA ILE A 192 -8.04 21.69 7.95
C ILE A 192 -8.68 21.94 9.31
N ASP A 193 -9.99 21.73 9.43
CA ASP A 193 -10.72 21.93 10.69
C ASP A 193 -10.24 20.96 11.76
N TYR A 194 -10.00 19.70 11.41
CA TYR A 194 -9.39 18.73 12.31
C TYR A 194 -7.97 19.12 12.71
N ALA A 195 -7.12 19.55 11.76
CA ALA A 195 -5.78 20.01 12.08
C ALA A 195 -5.80 21.25 12.98
N ARG A 196 -6.76 22.16 12.80
CA ARG A 196 -6.96 23.35 13.64
C ARG A 196 -7.40 22.96 15.05
N GLU A 197 -8.30 21.99 15.16
CA GLU A 197 -8.75 21.44 16.44
C GLU A 197 -7.57 20.81 17.19
N ILE A 198 -6.78 19.95 16.52
CA ILE A 198 -5.55 19.39 17.08
C ILE A 198 -4.55 20.48 17.49
N ALA A 199 -4.37 21.52 16.68
CA ALA A 199 -3.50 22.66 17.00
C ALA A 199 -3.99 23.48 18.21
N SER A 200 -5.31 23.48 18.47
CA SER A 200 -5.90 24.17 19.62
C SER A 200 -5.81 23.37 20.93
N ARG A 201 -5.61 22.04 20.87
CA ARG A 201 -5.49 21.19 22.07
C ARG A 201 -4.26 21.57 22.90
N PRO A 202 -4.30 21.41 24.24
CA PRO A 202 -3.09 21.55 25.05
C PRO A 202 -2.09 20.47 24.68
N ILE A 203 -0.85 20.87 24.42
CA ILE A 203 0.26 19.94 24.13
C ILE A 203 0.49 19.11 25.40
N PRO A 204 0.53 17.76 25.32
CA PRO A 204 0.89 16.94 26.46
C PRO A 204 2.34 17.20 26.82
N GLY A 205 2.56 18.13 27.75
CA GLY A 205 3.85 18.30 28.40
C GLY A 205 4.19 17.03 29.19
N LYS A 206 5.49 16.74 29.34
CA LYS A 206 6.03 15.71 30.22
C LYS A 206 5.60 15.96 31.68
N ALA A 207 4.36 15.65 32.04
CA ALA A 207 3.87 15.60 33.43
C ALA A 207 2.48 14.95 33.48
N GLY A 208 2.39 13.79 34.12
CA GLY A 208 1.16 13.34 34.79
C GLY A 208 0.13 12.63 33.91
N ARG A 209 0.23 11.30 33.89
CA ARG A 209 -0.90 10.39 33.66
C ARG A 209 -2.15 10.90 34.39
N ARG A 210 -3.21 11.24 33.66
CA ARG A 210 -4.54 11.42 34.24
C ARG A 210 -5.56 10.73 33.34
N GLY A 211 -6.01 9.56 33.80
CA GLY A 211 -6.97 8.72 33.10
C GLY A 211 -8.27 9.45 32.81
N ILE A 212 -8.70 9.37 31.56
CA ILE A 212 -10.01 9.86 31.14
C ILE A 212 -11.03 8.74 31.42
N ARG A 213 -11.92 9.02 32.36
CA ARG A 213 -13.05 8.18 32.78
C ARG A 213 -14.14 8.20 31.68
N PRO A 214 -14.79 7.07 31.37
CA PRO A 214 -15.76 7.01 30.27
C PRO A 214 -17.09 7.64 30.67
N THR A 215 -17.53 8.68 29.96
CA THR A 215 -18.89 9.22 30.11
C THR A 215 -19.83 8.62 29.06
N SER A 216 -20.76 7.83 29.59
CA SER A 216 -22.10 7.46 29.12
C SER A 216 -22.56 7.85 27.71
N ARG A 217 -22.95 6.80 26.96
CA ARG A 217 -23.91 6.84 25.83
C ARG A 217 -25.19 7.62 26.16
N PRO A 218 -25.79 8.25 25.15
CA PRO A 218 -27.22 8.19 24.94
C PRO A 218 -27.55 7.16 23.84
N SER A 219 -28.44 6.25 24.18
CA SER A 219 -29.18 5.38 23.27
C SER A 219 -30.12 6.21 22.40
N GLY A 220 -29.87 6.17 21.09
CA GLY A 220 -30.80 6.64 20.07
C GLY A 220 -30.67 5.74 18.86
N SER A 221 -31.47 4.68 18.81
CA SER A 221 -31.64 3.84 17.63
C SER A 221 -32.33 4.67 16.54
N ARG A 222 -31.55 5.26 15.65
CA ARG A 222 -31.99 5.55 14.27
C ARG A 222 -31.05 4.81 13.33
N SER A 223 -31.59 3.73 12.76
CA SER A 223 -31.01 3.05 11.61
C SER A 223 -30.89 4.05 10.47
N TYR A 224 -29.66 4.48 10.17
CA TYR A 224 -29.34 5.21 8.95
C TYR A 224 -27.92 4.82 8.47
N GLY A 225 -27.87 4.03 7.40
CA GLY A 225 -26.86 4.09 6.34
C GLY A 225 -25.40 3.75 6.69
N ASN A 226 -25.05 2.47 6.53
CA ASN A 226 -23.71 1.89 6.30
C ASN A 226 -22.54 2.88 6.23
N SER A 227 -21.70 2.89 7.26
CA SER A 227 -20.28 3.27 7.13
C SER A 227 -19.59 2.33 6.14
N PRO A 228 -18.63 2.78 5.31
CA PRO A 228 -17.91 1.89 4.40
C PRO A 228 -17.00 0.98 5.22
N GLY A 229 -17.56 -0.16 5.64
CA GLY A 229 -16.78 -1.30 6.11
C GLY A 229 -15.86 -1.76 5.00
N HIS A 230 -14.73 -2.39 5.38
CA HIS A 230 -13.80 -3.03 4.45
C HIS A 230 -14.56 -3.66 3.28
N ARG A 231 -14.40 -3.09 2.07
CA ARG A 231 -15.17 -3.47 0.90
C ARG A 231 -14.89 -4.95 0.64
N ARG A 232 -15.94 -5.79 0.74
CA ARG A 232 -15.80 -7.23 0.51
C ARG A 232 -15.78 -7.57 -0.98
N SER A 233 -16.38 -6.75 -1.84
CA SER A 233 -16.37 -6.93 -3.29
C SER A 233 -15.35 -6.01 -3.96
N LEU A 234 -14.87 -6.37 -5.15
CA LEU A 234 -13.95 -5.51 -5.91
C LEU A 234 -14.67 -4.24 -6.36
N ILE A 235 -15.78 -4.42 -7.07
CA ILE A 235 -16.63 -3.33 -7.55
C ILE A 235 -17.73 -3.08 -6.51
N PRO A 236 -18.02 -1.83 -6.14
CA PRO A 236 -19.11 -1.54 -5.23
C PRO A 236 -20.47 -1.92 -5.82
N LYS A 237 -21.32 -2.56 -5.00
CA LYS A 237 -22.69 -2.95 -5.37
C LYS A 237 -23.60 -1.76 -5.70
N TYR A 238 -23.27 -0.56 -5.20
CA TYR A 238 -24.04 0.65 -5.51
C TYR A 238 -23.79 1.17 -6.92
N LEU A 239 -22.70 0.75 -7.57
CA LEU A 239 -22.38 1.21 -8.91
C LEU A 239 -23.31 0.56 -9.93
N LYS A 240 -24.20 1.35 -10.52
CA LYS A 240 -25.08 0.90 -11.60
C LYS A 240 -24.58 1.47 -12.92
N LEU A 241 -23.95 0.63 -13.74
CA LEU A 241 -23.57 0.96 -15.11
C LEU A 241 -24.63 0.38 -16.06
N ARG A 242 -25.10 1.18 -17.03
CA ARG A 242 -25.99 0.67 -18.08
C ARG A 242 -25.13 0.04 -19.17
N VAL A 243 -24.88 -1.25 -19.03
CA VAL A 243 -24.10 -2.05 -19.98
C VAL A 243 -25.08 -2.83 -20.88
N PRO A 244 -25.27 -2.44 -22.16
CA PRO A 244 -26.21 -3.13 -23.05
C PRO A 244 -25.73 -4.55 -23.39
N GLN A 245 -24.42 -4.77 -23.38
CA GLN A 245 -23.81 -6.04 -23.74
C GLN A 245 -23.91 -7.05 -22.58
N THR A 246 -24.61 -8.16 -22.82
CA THR A 246 -25.00 -9.13 -21.79
C THR A 246 -23.81 -9.77 -21.07
N ARG A 247 -22.72 -10.05 -21.79
CA ARG A 247 -21.52 -10.68 -21.22
C ARG A 247 -20.79 -9.74 -20.26
N ILE A 248 -20.51 -8.50 -20.67
CA ILE A 248 -19.86 -7.50 -19.81
C ILE A 248 -20.74 -7.18 -18.60
N SER A 249 -22.06 -7.13 -18.77
CA SER A 249 -22.98 -6.92 -17.64
C SER A 249 -22.94 -8.07 -16.62
N ARG A 250 -22.80 -9.33 -17.06
CA ARG A 250 -22.63 -10.48 -16.16
C ARG A 250 -21.31 -10.42 -15.41
N ILE A 251 -20.22 -10.11 -16.11
CA ILE A 251 -18.88 -9.94 -15.51
C ILE A 251 -18.90 -8.83 -14.44
N LEU A 252 -19.53 -7.70 -14.73
CA LEU A 252 -19.72 -6.61 -13.76
C LEU A 252 -20.48 -7.11 -12.51
N GLY A 253 -21.58 -7.85 -12.71
CA GLY A 253 -22.36 -8.42 -11.63
C GLY A 253 -21.58 -9.45 -10.79
N GLU A 254 -20.71 -10.23 -11.40
CA GLU A 254 -19.80 -11.15 -10.70
C GLU A 254 -18.78 -10.38 -9.86
N LEU A 255 -18.10 -9.37 -10.43
CA LEU A 255 -17.14 -8.52 -9.73
C LEU A 255 -17.76 -7.71 -8.56
N GLN A 256 -19.08 -7.48 -8.60
CA GLN A 256 -19.85 -6.87 -7.51
C GLN A 256 -20.25 -7.84 -6.39
N LYS A 257 -20.18 -9.16 -6.64
CA LYS A 257 -20.57 -10.21 -5.69
C LYS A 257 -19.38 -10.97 -5.12
N LEU A 258 -18.33 -11.18 -5.92
CA LEU A 258 -17.13 -11.93 -5.54
C LEU A 258 -16.46 -11.31 -4.32
N ASN A 259 -16.09 -12.15 -3.35
CA ASN A 259 -15.32 -11.70 -2.20
C ASN A 259 -13.85 -11.54 -2.58
N VAL A 260 -13.37 -10.30 -2.63
CA VAL A 260 -12.00 -9.95 -3.03
C VAL A 260 -10.95 -10.54 -2.09
N ASN A 261 -11.28 -10.80 -0.82
CA ASN A 261 -10.35 -11.41 0.14
C ASN A 261 -10.27 -12.94 0.00
N SER A 262 -11.32 -13.57 -0.51
CA SER A 262 -11.38 -15.04 -0.68
C SER A 262 -10.95 -15.46 -2.08
N TYR A 263 -11.16 -14.62 -3.10
CA TYR A 263 -10.96 -14.95 -4.51
C TYR A 263 -10.10 -13.90 -5.22
N VAL A 264 -8.93 -13.59 -4.65
CA VAL A 264 -8.05 -12.49 -5.12
C VAL A 264 -7.62 -12.69 -6.57
N ASN A 265 -7.13 -13.88 -6.93
CA ASN A 265 -6.67 -14.21 -8.28
C ASN A 265 -7.80 -14.11 -9.32
N SER A 266 -8.97 -14.69 -9.00
CA SER A 266 -10.14 -14.61 -9.88
C SER A 266 -10.59 -13.17 -10.09
N CYS A 267 -10.58 -12.35 -9.04
CA CYS A 267 -10.90 -10.92 -9.14
C CYS A 267 -9.89 -10.17 -10.01
N ALA A 268 -8.60 -10.47 -9.90
CA ALA A 268 -7.54 -9.83 -10.70
C ALA A 268 -7.69 -10.12 -12.20
N VAL A 269 -7.85 -11.39 -12.56
CA VAL A 269 -8.04 -11.81 -13.96
C VAL A 269 -9.32 -11.22 -14.52
N MET A 270 -10.42 -11.29 -13.75
CA MET A 270 -11.71 -10.79 -14.18
C MET A 270 -11.72 -9.25 -14.33
N LEU A 271 -11.00 -8.53 -13.46
CA LEU A 271 -10.81 -7.08 -13.60
C LEU A 271 -10.14 -6.73 -14.93
N ARG A 272 -9.06 -7.42 -15.29
CA ARG A 272 -8.36 -7.20 -16.57
C ARG A 272 -9.30 -7.45 -17.75
N VAL A 273 -10.02 -8.58 -17.74
CA VAL A 273 -10.98 -8.93 -18.80
C VAL A 273 -12.10 -7.88 -18.88
N PHE A 274 -12.62 -7.42 -17.76
CA PHE A 274 -13.66 -6.40 -17.71
C PHE A 274 -13.20 -5.07 -18.30
N VAL A 275 -11.99 -4.62 -17.96
CA VAL A 275 -11.42 -3.37 -18.50
C VAL A 275 -11.21 -3.48 -20.01
N GLU A 276 -10.62 -4.57 -20.49
CA GLU A 276 -10.39 -4.82 -21.92
C GLU A 276 -11.71 -4.79 -22.71
N LEU A 277 -12.71 -5.56 -22.27
CA LEU A 277 -14.00 -5.64 -22.96
C LEU A 277 -14.76 -4.31 -22.91
N SER A 278 -14.63 -3.53 -21.83
CA SER A 278 -15.29 -2.22 -21.72
C SER A 278 -14.73 -1.20 -22.70
N VAL A 279 -13.41 -1.22 -22.88
CA VAL A 279 -12.67 -0.37 -23.84
C VAL A 279 -13.04 -0.76 -25.28
N ASP A 280 -13.07 -2.06 -25.58
CA ASP A 280 -13.42 -2.57 -26.91
C ASP A 280 -14.87 -2.26 -27.29
N ASP A 281 -15.83 -2.47 -26.37
CA ASP A 281 -17.24 -2.16 -26.61
C ASP A 281 -17.47 -0.65 -26.82
N PHE A 282 -16.81 0.20 -26.02
CA PHE A 282 -16.88 1.65 -26.22
C PHE A 282 -16.37 2.07 -27.60
N ALA A 283 -15.22 1.53 -28.01
CA ALA A 283 -14.66 1.81 -29.33
C ALA A 283 -15.61 1.34 -30.44
N HIS A 284 -16.20 0.16 -30.30
CA HIS A 284 -17.18 -0.35 -31.25
C HIS A 284 -18.43 0.55 -31.35
N ARG A 285 -19.02 0.96 -30.22
CA ARG A 285 -20.19 1.86 -30.19
C ARG A 285 -19.92 3.24 -30.79
N ARG A 286 -18.67 3.72 -30.75
CA ARG A 286 -18.25 5.01 -31.32
C ARG A 286 -17.63 4.89 -32.72
N GLY A 287 -17.58 3.69 -33.30
CA GLY A 287 -16.98 3.44 -34.62
C GLY A 287 -15.46 3.67 -34.68
N LEU A 288 -14.76 3.54 -33.56
CA LEU A 288 -13.32 3.77 -33.45
C LEU A 288 -12.54 2.52 -33.85
N VAL A 289 -11.49 2.69 -34.68
CA VAL A 289 -10.65 1.59 -35.16
C VAL A 289 -9.44 1.41 -34.24
N LEU A 290 -9.44 0.33 -33.46
CA LEU A 290 -8.35 -0.03 -32.54
C LEU A 290 -7.24 -0.86 -33.22
N LYS A 291 -6.71 -0.37 -34.35
CA LYS A 291 -5.63 -1.03 -35.10
C LYS A 291 -4.42 -0.12 -35.31
N VAL A 292 -3.23 -0.70 -35.29
CA VAL A 292 -1.94 0.00 -35.53
C VAL A 292 -1.13 -0.72 -36.60
N LYS A 293 -0.25 0.03 -37.30
CA LYS A 293 0.66 -0.56 -38.29
C LYS A 293 1.64 -1.52 -37.61
N ALA A 294 1.80 -2.72 -38.15
CA ALA A 294 2.76 -3.68 -37.63
C ALA A 294 4.20 -3.24 -37.98
N LYS A 295 5.10 -3.16 -36.99
CA LYS A 295 6.54 -2.91 -37.25
C LYS A 295 7.16 -4.17 -37.86
N GLY A 296 7.83 -4.03 -39.01
CA GLY A 296 8.72 -5.05 -39.58
C GLY A 296 8.13 -6.02 -40.61
N LYS A 297 6.90 -5.82 -41.13
CA LYS A 297 6.36 -6.58 -42.26
C LYS A 297 6.02 -5.65 -43.43
N LYS A 298 6.00 -6.21 -44.67
CA LYS A 298 5.69 -5.51 -45.92
C LYS A 298 4.52 -4.52 -45.73
N SER A 299 4.70 -3.31 -46.27
CA SER A 299 3.78 -2.18 -46.20
C SER A 299 2.31 -2.62 -46.33
N GLY A 300 1.50 -2.34 -45.30
CA GLY A 300 0.04 -2.56 -45.32
C GLY A 300 -0.53 -3.49 -44.23
N THR A 301 0.28 -4.25 -43.50
CA THR A 301 -0.24 -5.14 -42.44
C THR A 301 -0.54 -4.40 -41.13
N THR A 302 -1.80 -4.43 -40.70
CA THR A 302 -2.28 -3.87 -39.42
C THR A 302 -2.40 -4.96 -38.35
N ARG A 303 -2.08 -4.63 -37.10
CA ARG A 303 -2.36 -5.45 -35.92
C ARG A 303 -3.37 -4.77 -35.01
N GLU A 304 -4.01 -5.53 -34.14
CA GLU A 304 -4.81 -4.96 -33.04
C GLU A 304 -3.91 -4.23 -32.04
N MET A 305 -4.46 -3.16 -31.47
CA MET A 305 -3.83 -2.44 -30.37
C MET A 305 -3.76 -3.33 -29.12
N PHE A 306 -2.68 -3.25 -28.35
CA PHE A 306 -2.62 -3.85 -27.02
C PHE A 306 -3.42 -3.01 -26.01
N LEU A 307 -3.82 -3.59 -24.87
CA LEU A 307 -4.62 -2.90 -23.84
C LEU A 307 -4.10 -1.50 -23.50
N ARG A 308 -2.78 -1.37 -23.33
CA ARG A 308 -2.13 -0.08 -23.06
C ARG A 308 -2.38 0.95 -24.16
N GLU A 309 -2.26 0.54 -25.42
CA GLU A 309 -2.47 1.39 -26.58
C GLU A 309 -3.94 1.78 -26.69
N LYS A 310 -4.86 0.83 -26.45
CA LYS A 310 -6.31 1.07 -26.44
C LYS A 310 -6.70 2.08 -25.35
N LEU A 311 -6.23 1.89 -24.12
CA LEU A 311 -6.51 2.78 -22.99
C LEU A 311 -6.00 4.19 -23.23
N ARG A 312 -4.78 4.34 -23.76
CA ARG A 312 -4.23 5.65 -24.12
C ARG A 312 -5.07 6.33 -25.20
N PHE A 313 -5.38 5.60 -26.27
CA PHE A 313 -6.14 6.12 -27.39
C PHE A 313 -7.53 6.60 -26.97
N ILE A 314 -8.23 5.83 -26.15
CA ILE A 314 -9.56 6.22 -25.65
C ILE A 314 -9.46 7.38 -24.66
N ALA A 315 -8.46 7.42 -23.78
CA ALA A 315 -8.26 8.55 -22.87
C ALA A 315 -8.02 9.86 -23.64
N ASP A 316 -7.16 9.82 -24.67
CA ASP A 316 -6.89 10.98 -25.53
C ASP A 316 -8.15 11.40 -26.33
N PHE A 317 -8.94 10.44 -26.81
CA PHE A 317 -10.20 10.70 -27.49
C PHE A 317 -11.23 11.38 -26.58
N LEU A 318 -11.38 10.90 -25.34
CA LEU A 318 -12.33 11.45 -24.37
C LEU A 318 -11.94 12.88 -23.95
N GLU A 319 -10.64 13.15 -23.79
CA GLU A 319 -10.12 14.50 -23.51
C GLU A 319 -10.35 15.43 -24.70
N GLY A 320 -10.01 14.99 -25.92
CA GLY A 320 -10.17 15.78 -27.14
C GLY A 320 -11.63 16.13 -27.48
N LYS A 321 -12.58 15.33 -26.99
CA LYS A 321 -14.03 15.62 -27.09
C LYS A 321 -14.58 16.40 -25.91
N GLY A 322 -13.76 16.73 -24.90
CA GLY A 322 -14.19 17.42 -23.68
C GLY A 322 -15.14 16.61 -22.79
N ILE A 323 -15.21 15.28 -22.96
CA ILE A 323 -16.11 14.40 -22.21
C ILE A 323 -15.57 14.13 -20.80
N CYS A 324 -14.23 14.13 -20.65
CA CYS A 324 -13.54 13.93 -19.38
C CYS A 324 -12.51 15.03 -19.15
N THR A 325 -12.31 15.41 -17.89
CA THR A 325 -11.22 16.32 -17.50
C THR A 325 -9.90 15.57 -17.38
N LYS A 326 -8.77 16.31 -17.41
CA LYS A 326 -7.44 15.76 -17.16
C LYS A 326 -7.34 15.03 -15.81
N GLU A 327 -8.06 15.52 -14.81
CA GLU A 327 -8.11 14.95 -13.46
C GLU A 327 -8.85 13.60 -13.45
N GLU A 328 -9.99 13.49 -14.14
CA GLU A 328 -10.73 12.23 -14.27
C GLU A 328 -9.93 11.15 -15.04
N LEU A 329 -9.08 11.58 -15.97
CA LEU A 329 -8.21 10.70 -16.75
C LEU A 329 -6.88 10.39 -16.07
N HIS A 330 -6.54 11.07 -14.97
CA HIS A 330 -5.25 10.92 -14.30
C HIS A 330 -5.00 9.47 -13.88
N GLY A 331 -5.99 8.80 -13.29
CA GLY A 331 -5.89 7.41 -12.86
C GLY A 331 -5.56 6.44 -14.01
N VAL A 332 -6.25 6.58 -15.16
CA VAL A 332 -5.98 5.76 -16.36
C VAL A 332 -4.64 6.11 -17.00
N ARG A 333 -4.26 7.40 -17.05
CA ARG A 333 -2.96 7.82 -17.60
C ARG A 333 -1.81 7.29 -16.76
N THR A 334 -1.95 7.26 -15.44
CA THR A 334 -0.97 6.67 -14.52
C THR A 334 -0.84 5.16 -14.71
N LEU A 335 -1.97 4.46 -14.89
CA LEU A 335 -2.02 3.03 -15.20
C LEU A 335 -1.34 2.67 -16.53
N VAL A 336 -1.38 3.58 -17.51
CA VAL A 336 -0.75 3.42 -18.83
C VAL A 336 0.71 3.88 -18.86
N SER A 337 1.11 4.85 -18.05
CA SER A 337 2.45 5.46 -18.15
C SER A 337 3.49 4.76 -17.27
N ASN A 338 3.11 4.36 -16.06
CA ASN A 338 4.05 3.75 -15.12
C ASN A 338 4.07 2.23 -15.25
N ARG A 339 5.12 1.68 -15.88
CA ARG A 339 5.33 0.22 -15.98
C ARG A 339 5.63 -0.45 -14.64
N ASN A 340 6.17 0.31 -13.68
CA ASN A 340 6.64 -0.22 -12.40
C ASN A 340 5.63 0.01 -11.25
N HIS A 341 4.46 0.58 -11.53
CA HIS A 341 3.44 0.82 -10.51
C HIS A 341 2.58 -0.43 -10.31
N VAL A 342 2.15 -0.71 -9.08
CA VAL A 342 1.32 -1.87 -8.67
C VAL A 342 -0.06 -1.92 -9.37
N ILE A 343 -0.41 -0.86 -10.11
CA ILE A 343 -1.71 -0.65 -10.76
C ILE A 343 -1.51 -0.53 -12.28
N SER A 344 -0.39 -1.00 -12.82
CA SER A 344 -0.08 -0.82 -14.25
C SER A 344 -0.76 -1.86 -15.15
N VAL A 345 -0.83 -1.58 -16.45
CA VAL A 345 -1.23 -2.59 -17.45
C VAL A 345 -0.31 -3.81 -17.41
N ASP A 346 0.98 -3.63 -17.12
CA ASP A 346 1.94 -4.74 -17.00
C ASP A 346 1.63 -5.59 -15.76
N THR A 347 1.21 -4.97 -14.66
CA THR A 347 0.76 -5.64 -13.44
C THR A 347 -0.48 -6.48 -13.71
N LEU A 348 -1.50 -5.92 -14.36
CA LEU A 348 -2.69 -6.68 -14.75
C LEU A 348 -2.33 -7.85 -15.67
N ASN A 349 -1.39 -7.66 -16.59
CA ASN A 349 -0.90 -8.72 -17.46
C ASN A 349 -0.10 -9.79 -16.69
N ALA A 350 0.71 -9.37 -15.72
CA ALA A 350 1.49 -10.25 -14.86
C ALA A 350 0.57 -11.13 -13.99
N TYR A 351 -0.58 -10.63 -13.52
CA TYR A 351 -1.56 -11.45 -12.80
C TYR A 351 -2.10 -12.64 -13.61
N VAL A 352 -2.02 -12.59 -14.94
CA VAL A 352 -2.47 -13.69 -15.82
C VAL A 352 -1.31 -14.59 -16.24
N HIS A 353 -0.15 -14.01 -16.55
CA HIS A 353 0.92 -14.72 -17.26
C HIS A 353 2.17 -14.97 -16.40
N ASN A 354 2.31 -14.33 -15.25
CA ASN A 354 3.45 -14.50 -14.38
C ASN A 354 3.08 -15.38 -13.18
N ARG A 355 3.53 -16.63 -13.21
CA ARG A 355 3.32 -17.60 -12.11
C ARG A 355 3.91 -17.15 -10.77
N HIS A 356 4.88 -16.23 -10.80
CA HIS A 356 5.62 -15.74 -9.64
C HIS A 356 5.12 -14.38 -9.14
N TYR A 357 3.96 -13.92 -9.61
CA TYR A 357 3.40 -12.62 -9.22
C TYR A 357 1.94 -12.76 -8.80
N SER A 358 1.64 -12.38 -7.55
CA SER A 358 0.31 -12.55 -6.97
C SER A 358 -0.35 -11.20 -6.64
N PRO A 359 -1.65 -11.04 -6.93
CA PRO A 359 -2.42 -9.85 -6.55
C PRO A 359 -2.71 -9.84 -5.04
N THR A 360 -2.91 -8.65 -4.48
CA THR A 360 -3.48 -8.47 -3.14
C THR A 360 -4.86 -7.80 -3.20
N PRO A 361 -5.76 -8.04 -2.23
CA PRO A 361 -7.08 -7.42 -2.22
C PRO A 361 -7.05 -5.89 -2.22
N GLY A 362 -6.09 -5.30 -1.48
CA GLY A 362 -5.91 -3.86 -1.40
C GLY A 362 -5.53 -3.28 -2.76
N ASP A 363 -4.54 -3.86 -3.43
CA ASP A 363 -4.08 -3.40 -4.75
C ASP A 363 -5.20 -3.43 -5.78
N LEU A 364 -6.04 -4.47 -5.76
CA LEU A 364 -7.16 -4.59 -6.68
C LEU A 364 -8.24 -3.54 -6.42
N ILE A 365 -8.59 -3.29 -5.15
CA ILE A 365 -9.57 -2.24 -4.78
C ILE A 365 -9.04 -0.87 -5.19
N THR A 366 -7.79 -0.54 -4.88
CA THR A 366 -7.18 0.73 -5.27
C THR A 366 -7.09 0.84 -6.79
N SER A 367 -6.77 -0.25 -7.48
CA SER A 367 -6.76 -0.29 -8.95
C SER A 367 -8.13 0.06 -9.52
N TRP A 368 -9.19 -0.52 -8.97
CA TRP A 368 -10.55 -0.22 -9.35
C TRP A 368 -10.93 1.25 -9.06
N ASP A 369 -10.70 1.72 -7.84
CA ASP A 369 -11.11 3.07 -7.41
C ASP A 369 -10.44 4.15 -8.28
N ASN A 370 -9.20 3.93 -8.72
CA ASN A 370 -8.48 4.85 -9.61
C ASN A 370 -9.03 4.89 -11.04
N ILE A 371 -9.59 3.80 -11.54
CA ILE A 371 -10.14 3.72 -12.91
C ILE A 371 -11.66 3.87 -12.96
N GLU A 372 -12.34 3.84 -11.81
CA GLU A 372 -13.80 3.96 -11.71
C GLU A 372 -14.35 5.18 -12.45
N PRO A 373 -13.77 6.40 -12.33
CA PRO A 373 -14.25 7.57 -13.06
C PRO A 373 -14.20 7.37 -14.58
N PHE A 374 -13.09 6.82 -15.09
CA PHE A 374 -12.92 6.53 -16.51
C PHE A 374 -13.93 5.48 -16.99
N ILE A 375 -14.07 4.36 -16.26
CA ILE A 375 -15.01 3.30 -16.63
C ILE A 375 -16.45 3.81 -16.66
N LYS A 376 -16.87 4.63 -15.68
CA LYS A 376 -18.20 5.26 -15.69
C LYS A 376 -18.45 6.03 -16.99
N ARG A 377 -17.45 6.81 -17.43
CA ARG A 377 -17.54 7.64 -18.65
C ARG A 377 -17.67 6.82 -19.93
N LEU A 378 -17.12 5.60 -19.97
CA LEU A 378 -17.32 4.69 -21.12
C LEU A 378 -18.78 4.23 -21.26
N TRP A 379 -19.55 4.17 -20.18
CA TRP A 379 -20.91 3.63 -20.17
C TRP A 379 -22.00 4.70 -20.08
N ILE A 380 -21.62 5.98 -20.09
CA ILE A 380 -22.56 7.09 -20.25
C ILE A 380 -22.94 7.19 -21.75
N PRO A 381 -24.23 7.41 -22.08
CA PRO A 381 -24.71 7.54 -23.47
C PRO A 381 -23.97 8.59 -24.30
#